data_AF-A0A0N4YKY6-F1
#
_entry.id   AF-A0A0N4YKY6-F1
#
_cell.length_a   1.000
_cell.length_b   1.000
_cell.length_c   1.000
_cell.angle_alpha   90.00
_cell.angle_beta   90.00
_cell.angle_gamma   90.00
#
_symmetry.space_group_name_H-M   'P 1'
#
loop_
_entity.id
_entity.type
_entity.pdbx_description
1 polymer ?
#
loop_
_entity_poly.entity_id
_entity_poly.type
_entity_poly.pdbx_seq_one_letter_code
_entity_poly.pdbx_strand_id
1 'polypeptide(L)'
;MRCNFLAQIFIKNQRRSPDCFVVYSADENSTTPEFSLSLKRLSSCGIDIRRNAARGLELFSVFVFAFHPSFVTAGDRAFAVNCLFQQEQITVSTRFDFIR
;
A
#
# COMPACT_ATOMS: atom_id res chain seq x y z
N MET A 1 -33.96 4.29 9.94
CA MET A 1 -32.79 4.12 9.05
C MET A 1 -31.80 3.22 9.74
N ARG A 2 -31.50 2.04 9.19
CA ARG A 2 -30.41 1.19 9.67
C ARG A 2 -29.13 1.64 8.96
N CYS A 3 -28.24 2.34 9.67
CA CYS A 3 -26.89 2.57 9.18
C CYS A 3 -26.09 1.29 9.42
N ASN A 4 -25.94 0.45 8.40
CA ASN A 4 -24.99 -0.64 8.45
C ASN A 4 -23.59 -0.04 8.55
N PHE A 5 -22.81 -0.50 9.53
CA PHE A 5 -21.44 -0.05 9.73
C PHE A 5 -20.57 -0.64 8.61
N LEU A 6 -19.98 0.23 7.79
CA LEU A 6 -19.09 -0.14 6.71
C LEU A 6 -17.78 0.60 6.92
N ALA A 7 -16.70 -0.14 7.19
CA ALA A 7 -15.37 0.43 7.24
C ALA A 7 -14.76 0.37 5.83
N GLN A 8 -14.00 1.39 5.45
CA GLN A 8 -13.32 1.47 4.18
C GLN A 8 -11.87 1.87 4.42
N ILE A 9 -10.93 1.11 3.87
CA ILE A 9 -9.52 1.48 3.82
C ILE A 9 -9.20 1.88 2.37
N PHE A 10 -8.56 3.03 2.19
CA PHE A 10 -8.15 3.48 0.85
C PHE A 10 -6.86 4.31 0.93
N ILE A 11 -6.12 4.33 -0.17
CA ILE A 11 -4.96 5.21 -0.30
C ILE A 11 -5.45 6.64 -0.57
N LYS A 12 -4.78 7.63 0.03
CA LYS A 12 -5.10 9.06 -0.13
C LYS A 12 -5.33 9.42 -1.60
N ASN A 13 -6.42 10.13 -1.87
CA ASN A 13 -6.90 10.52 -3.21
C ASN A 13 -7.33 9.37 -4.14
N GLN A 14 -7.30 8.10 -3.70
CA GLN A 14 -7.63 6.92 -4.51
C GLN A 14 -8.86 6.16 -4.04
N ARG A 15 -9.77 6.85 -3.35
CA ARG A 15 -10.99 6.26 -2.78
C ARG A 15 -11.88 5.54 -3.79
N ARG A 16 -11.93 6.03 -5.03
CA ARG A 16 -12.79 5.51 -6.10
C ARG A 16 -12.01 4.71 -7.15
N SER A 17 -10.70 4.58 -7.00
CA SER A 17 -9.90 3.83 -7.95
C SER A 17 -10.11 2.35 -7.71
N PRO A 18 -10.46 1.55 -8.73
CA PRO A 18 -10.54 0.11 -8.58
C PRO A 18 -9.20 -0.40 -8.06
N ASP A 19 -9.27 -1.36 -7.12
CA ASP A 19 -8.11 -2.03 -6.51
C ASP A 19 -7.24 -1.19 -5.55
N CYS A 20 -7.56 0.09 -5.33
CA CYS A 20 -6.84 0.97 -4.38
C CYS A 20 -7.61 1.22 -3.07
N PHE A 21 -8.75 0.56 -2.91
CA PHE A 21 -9.56 0.57 -1.69
C PHE A 21 -10.12 -0.82 -1.42
N VAL A 22 -10.48 -1.04 -0.16
CA VAL A 22 -11.21 -2.21 0.31
C VAL A 22 -12.32 -1.74 1.24
N VAL A 23 -13.47 -2.40 1.19
CA VAL A 23 -14.61 -2.14 2.07
C VAL A 23 -14.81 -3.38 2.93
N TYR A 24 -14.81 -3.18 4.24
CA TYR A 24 -15.13 -4.19 5.22
C TYR A 24 -16.56 -3.98 5.71
N SER A 25 -17.28 -5.08 5.85
CA SER A 25 -18.62 -5.08 6.42
C SER A 25 -18.60 -5.69 7.82
N ALA A 26 -19.55 -5.30 8.66
CA ALA A 26 -19.74 -5.92 9.97
C ALA A 26 -20.04 -7.44 9.87
N ASP A 27 -20.49 -7.91 8.70
CA ASP A 27 -20.82 -9.32 8.46
C ASP A 27 -19.56 -10.21 8.36
N GLU A 28 -18.39 -9.62 8.08
CA GLU A 28 -17.12 -10.36 7.98
C GLU A 28 -16.55 -10.75 9.36
N ASN A 29 -17.07 -10.18 10.46
CA ASN A 29 -16.73 -10.48 11.86
C ASN A 29 -15.23 -10.67 12.16
N SER A 30 -14.37 -9.96 11.41
CA SER A 30 -12.93 -10.02 11.55
C SER A 30 -12.45 -8.82 12.37
N THR A 31 -11.65 -9.10 13.41
CA THR A 31 -10.99 -8.08 14.23
C THR A 31 -9.64 -7.65 13.66
N THR A 32 -9.16 -8.32 12.61
CA THR A 32 -7.87 -8.08 11.96
C THR A 32 -8.08 -7.85 10.46
N PRO A 33 -8.60 -6.68 10.06
CA PRO A 33 -8.71 -6.33 8.65
C PRO A 33 -7.31 -6.22 8.02
N GLU A 34 -7.07 -6.95 6.95
CA GLU A 34 -5.83 -6.90 6.19
C GLU A 34 -6.06 -6.25 4.83
N PHE A 35 -5.23 -5.26 4.48
CA PHE A 35 -5.22 -4.62 3.16
C PHE A 35 -3.90 -4.92 2.46
N SER A 36 -3.98 -5.66 1.35
CA SER A 36 -2.83 -5.97 0.51
C SER A 36 -2.98 -5.30 -0.85
N LEU A 37 -1.86 -4.81 -1.37
CA LEU A 37 -1.80 -4.16 -2.68
C LEU A 37 -0.75 -4.86 -3.55
N SER A 38 -1.10 -5.14 -4.81
CA SER A 38 -0.14 -5.73 -5.74
C SER A 38 0.93 -4.70 -6.13
N LEU A 39 2.20 -5.13 -6.13
CA LEU A 39 3.34 -4.31 -6.56
C LEU A 39 3.18 -3.72 -7.97
N LYS A 40 2.44 -4.42 -8.85
CA LYS A 40 2.17 -3.96 -10.23
C LYS A 40 1.29 -2.71 -10.29
N ARG A 41 0.54 -2.42 -9.23
CA ARG A 41 -0.48 -1.36 -9.16
C ARG A 41 -0.13 -0.24 -8.19
N LEU A 42 1.09 -0.22 -7.66
CA LEU A 42 1.55 0.82 -6.72
C LEU A 42 1.44 2.22 -7.35
N SER A 43 1.93 2.36 -8.58
CA SER A 43 1.90 3.64 -9.30
C SER A 43 0.49 4.12 -9.62
N SER A 44 -0.42 3.19 -10.00
CA SER A 44 -1.83 3.52 -10.26
C SER A 44 -2.58 3.95 -9.00
N CYS A 45 -2.19 3.41 -7.83
CA CYS A 45 -2.76 3.80 -6.55
C CYS A 45 -2.06 4.98 -5.88
N GLY A 46 -1.26 5.75 -6.63
CA GLY A 46 -0.66 7.00 -6.12
C GLY A 46 0.35 6.79 -5.00
N ILE A 47 0.97 5.61 -4.93
CA ILE A 47 2.09 5.36 -4.02
C ILE A 47 3.34 6.01 -4.63
N ASP A 48 4.01 6.84 -3.84
CA ASP A 48 5.24 7.53 -4.26
C ASP A 48 6.41 6.56 -4.16
N ILE A 49 7.09 6.34 -5.30
CA ILE A 49 8.19 5.40 -5.44
C ILE A 49 9.46 6.21 -5.68
N ARG A 50 10.34 6.26 -4.69
CA ARG A 50 11.57 7.03 -4.75
C ARG A 50 12.76 6.07 -4.75
N ARG A 51 13.57 6.12 -5.81
CA ARG A 51 14.85 5.41 -5.84
C ARG A 51 15.94 6.31 -5.28
N ASN A 52 16.71 5.78 -4.35
CA ASN A 52 17.93 6.39 -3.85
C ASN A 52 19.10 5.43 -4.09
N ALA A 53 20.06 5.85 -4.90
CA ALA A 53 21.22 5.02 -5.24
C ALA A 53 22.01 4.51 -4.01
N ALA A 54 21.97 5.24 -2.90
CA ALA A 54 22.64 4.86 -1.66
C ALA A 54 21.76 4.09 -0.65
N ARG A 55 20.42 4.24 -0.72
CA ARG A 55 19.49 3.67 0.28
C ARG A 55 18.53 2.62 -0.29
N GLY A 56 18.57 2.37 -1.60
CA GLY A 56 17.69 1.43 -2.29
C GLY A 56 16.38 2.07 -2.77
N LEU A 57 15.26 1.39 -2.52
CA LEU A 57 13.93 1.79 -2.96
C LEU A 57 13.07 2.20 -1.77
N GLU A 58 12.49 3.40 -1.82
CA GLU A 58 11.57 3.93 -0.82
C GLU A 58 10.15 3.99 -1.40
N LEU A 59 9.17 3.49 -0.64
CA LEU A 59 7.74 3.58 -0.96
C LEU A 59 7.05 4.40 0.12
N PHE A 60 6.39 5.48 -0.28
CA PHE A 60 5.65 6.34 0.62
C PHE A 60 4.19 6.45 0.22
N SER A 61 3.28 6.28 1.19
CA SER A 61 1.84 6.43 0.96
C SER A 61 1.10 6.79 2.25
N VAL A 62 -0.10 7.35 2.09
CA VAL A 62 -1.00 7.64 3.21
C VAL A 62 -2.25 6.78 3.07
N PHE A 63 -2.50 5.92 4.05
CA PHE A 63 -3.67 5.07 4.13
C PHE A 63 -4.72 5.73 5.02
N VAL A 64 -5.95 5.77 4.56
CA VAL A 64 -7.08 6.37 5.26
C VAL A 64 -8.08 5.28 5.62
N PHE A 65 -8.44 5.24 6.90
CA PHE A 65 -9.43 4.34 7.49
C PHE A 65 -10.68 5.18 7.78
N ALA A 66 -11.72 4.97 6.98
CA ALA A 66 -12.98 5.69 7.09
C ALA A 66 -14.14 4.78 7.44
N PHE A 67 -15.02 5.21 8.35
CA PHE A 67 -16.19 4.43 8.77
C PHE A 67 -17.49 4.82 8.07
N HIS A 68 -17.43 5.80 7.16
CA HIS A 68 -18.58 6.21 6.36
C HIS A 68 -18.26 6.11 4.86
N PRO A 69 -19.16 5.55 4.02
CA PRO A 69 -18.88 5.28 2.60
C PRO A 69 -18.72 6.52 1.72
N SER A 70 -19.19 7.70 2.16
CA SER A 70 -19.17 8.93 1.34
C SER A 70 -18.32 10.06 1.87
N PHE A 71 -18.05 10.12 3.18
CA PHE A 71 -17.37 11.26 3.80
C PHE A 71 -16.38 10.80 4.86
N VAL A 72 -15.39 11.64 5.12
CA VAL A 72 -14.44 11.43 6.22
C VAL A 72 -15.03 12.06 7.47
N THR A 73 -15.12 11.30 8.55
CA THR A 73 -15.66 11.72 9.84
C THR A 73 -14.55 12.04 10.84
N ALA A 74 -14.90 12.66 11.97
CA ALA A 74 -13.95 12.89 13.07
C ALA A 74 -13.42 11.59 13.70
N GLY A 75 -14.10 10.46 13.50
CA GLY A 75 -13.65 9.15 13.98
C GLY A 75 -12.65 8.45 13.05
N ASP A 76 -12.44 8.98 11.84
CA ASP A 76 -11.58 8.37 10.83
C ASP A 76 -10.09 8.66 11.13
N ARG A 77 -9.22 7.78 10.66
CA ARG A 77 -7.76 7.88 10.91
C ARG A 77 -6.99 7.77 9.61
N ALA A 78 -5.86 8.47 9.55
CA ALA A 78 -4.93 8.36 8.44
C ALA A 78 -3.53 8.04 8.96
N PHE A 79 -2.83 7.14 8.27
CA PHE A 79 -1.50 6.69 8.62
C PHE A 79 -0.57 6.90 7.44
N ALA A 80 0.53 7.63 7.68
CA ALA A 80 1.61 7.74 6.71
C ALA A 80 2.54 6.54 6.87
N VAL A 81 2.61 5.72 5.84
CA VAL A 81 3.42 4.50 5.79
C VAL A 81 4.62 4.77 4.90
N ASN A 82 5.81 4.51 5.43
CA ASN A 82 7.07 4.57 4.70
C ASN A 82 7.76 3.20 4.75
N CYS A 83 8.01 2.60 3.60
CA CYS A 83 8.72 1.33 3.47
C CYS A 83 10.05 1.55 2.76
N LEU A 84 11.14 1.07 3.36
CA LEU A 84 12.50 1.16 2.83
C LEU A 84 12.99 -0.23 2.46
N PHE A 85 13.32 -0.44 1.19
CA PHE A 85 13.86 -1.69 0.67
C PHE A 85 15.32 -1.49 0.29
N GLN A 86 16.21 -2.18 0.99
CA GLN A 86 17.64 -2.18 0.68
C GLN A 86 17.90 -3.07 -0.54
N GLN A 87 18.69 -2.57 -1.49
CA GLN A 87 19.10 -3.34 -2.66
C GLN A 87 20.41 -4.08 -2.37
N GLU A 88 20.37 -5.41 -2.27
CA GLU A 88 21.59 -6.21 -2.22
C GLU A 88 22.22 -6.31 -3.61
N GLN A 89 23.47 -5.89 -3.73
CA GLN A 89 24.27 -6.10 -4.94
C GLN A 89 24.84 -7.52 -4.91
N ILE A 90 24.19 -8.46 -5.58
CA ILE A 90 24.79 -9.77 -5.85
C ILE A 90 25.81 -9.58 -6.97
N THR A 91 27.09 -9.42 -6.63
CA THR A 91 28.20 -9.51 -7.58
C THR A 91 28.36 -10.96 -8.01
N VAL A 92 27.88 -11.31 -9.20
CA VAL A 92 28.15 -12.61 -9.82
C VAL A 92 29.59 -12.57 -10.37
N SER A 93 30.56 -13.15 -9.66
CA SER A 93 31.90 -13.36 -10.21
C SER A 93 31.90 -14.57 -11.14
N THR A 94 31.59 -14.39 -12.42
CA THR A 94 31.87 -15.44 -13.41
C THR A 94 33.38 -15.44 -13.69
N ARG A 95 34.09 -16.47 -13.20
CA ARG A 95 35.45 -16.77 -13.70
C ARG A 95 35.30 -17.18 -15.17
N PHE A 96 35.65 -16.30 -16.08
CA PHE A 96 35.83 -16.66 -17.49
C PHE A 96 37.20 -17.32 -17.62
N ASP A 97 37.25 -18.65 -17.50
CA ASP A 97 38.41 -19.42 -17.92
C ASP A 97 38.42 -19.48 -19.45
N PHE A 98 39.22 -18.61 -20.07
CA PHE A 98 39.55 -18.73 -21.48
C PHE A 98 40.46 -19.96 -21.66
N ILE A 99 39.89 -21.06 -22.19
CA ILE A 99 40.67 -22.22 -22.64
C ILE A 99 41.54 -21.75 -23.81
N ARG A 100 42.86 -21.97 -23.67
CA ARG A 100 43.93 -21.58 -24.58
C ARG A 100 43.99 -22.45 -25.82
#